data_AF-A0A523AYK2-F1
#
_entry.id   AF-A0A523AYK2-F1
#
_cell.length_a   1.000
_cell.length_b   1.000
_cell.length_c   1.000
_cell.angle_alpha   90.00
_cell.angle_beta   90.00
_cell.angle_gamma   90.00
#
_symmetry.space_group_name_H-M   'P 1'
#
loop_
_entity.id
_entity.type
_entity.pdbx_description
1 polymer ?
#
loop_
_entity_poly.entity_id
_entity_poly.type
_entity_poly.pdbx_seq_one_letter_code
_entity_poly.pdbx_strand_id
1 'polypeptide(L)'
;MSEHLEGVRRILSKEAFEDFQRRVQPVLHMREEIARRFRDVYPPGREHLAPEGFCVDPWMVVWMRERGGLDLKTWHRLEYEEFVEWAHRNFHAISLCREALARDLSPEEAIQAKWLCHLSHPPAYLVRPDLGFSSVRYLYGEYATTLWLHVDYWTGEFDWIEGFHNEKGVPVQYWLVGASEEIAQHFDEEDREKLLTPSETVAAPRDLTYQLNLRDPATGSRIRDLPRTRPYELEEWVHPVREVVLDLRGEMFRRWVHANLYLSVSPGNWGVGTQQNFWSISGFWGDPWLAYNNVKLFGHPLQYYLQYPVPPGFQSAMEMSREGCIRAMAELFLQGPKGMLCDAVNKLITPSKKTPLLHSIRKLFLEGKMFKGFAVPFDDGIPPPRALLTAMPTPIYRKDATVWDLKMVENPDLILKEPSLKPFRELLESEGGIDFKTGRVPSYEEVPRLKWLFDPTIEWLKPKDFP
;
A
#
# COMPACT_ATOMS: atom_id res chain seq x y z
N MET A 1 -29.34 -14.54 3.65
CA MET A 1 -28.05 -13.84 3.84
C MET A 1 -26.97 -14.76 3.30
N SER A 2 -26.02 -14.25 2.53
CA SER A 2 -25.00 -15.10 1.91
C SER A 2 -23.95 -15.60 2.92
N GLU A 3 -23.18 -16.62 2.54
CA GLU A 3 -22.10 -17.19 3.37
C GLU A 3 -21.06 -16.12 3.74
N HIS A 4 -20.71 -15.24 2.79
CA HIS A 4 -19.79 -14.12 3.05
C HIS A 4 -20.34 -13.15 4.10
N LEU A 5 -21.58 -12.68 3.96
CA LEU A 5 -22.17 -11.76 4.94
C LEU A 5 -22.38 -12.42 6.30
N GLU A 6 -22.67 -13.71 6.35
CA GLU A 6 -22.73 -14.46 7.61
C GLU A 6 -21.36 -14.52 8.31
N GLY A 7 -20.27 -14.73 7.54
CA GLY A 7 -18.91 -14.64 8.06
C GLY A 7 -18.58 -13.25 8.62
N VAL A 8 -18.92 -12.20 7.88
CA VAL A 8 -18.72 -10.80 8.31
C VAL A 8 -19.54 -10.46 9.55
N ARG A 9 -20.80 -10.91 9.63
CA ARG A 9 -21.70 -10.67 10.76
C ARG A 9 -21.19 -11.25 12.08
N ARG A 10 -20.39 -12.33 12.03
CA ARG A 10 -19.81 -12.95 13.23
C ARG A 10 -18.69 -12.11 13.84
N ILE A 11 -18.15 -11.19 13.07
CA ILE A 11 -17.00 -10.36 13.46
C ILE A 11 -17.52 -9.00 13.89
N LEU A 12 -18.31 -8.35 13.03
CA LEU A 12 -18.72 -6.97 13.23
C LEU A 12 -19.82 -6.80 14.29
N SER A 13 -19.79 -5.65 14.96
CA SER A 13 -20.93 -5.19 15.74
C SER A 13 -22.16 -5.05 14.84
N LYS A 14 -23.36 -5.03 15.43
CA LYS A 14 -24.60 -4.85 14.66
C LYS A 14 -24.55 -3.59 13.78
N GLU A 15 -24.10 -2.48 14.35
CA GLU A 15 -24.01 -1.18 13.67
C GLU A 15 -23.00 -1.22 12.52
N ALA A 16 -21.79 -1.71 12.79
CA ALA A 16 -20.74 -1.85 11.77
C ALA A 16 -21.16 -2.80 10.63
N PHE A 17 -21.84 -3.89 10.98
CA PHE A 17 -22.38 -4.85 10.01
C PHE A 17 -23.46 -4.23 9.11
N GLU A 18 -24.41 -3.49 9.69
CA GLU A 18 -25.48 -2.84 8.93
C GLU A 18 -24.91 -1.81 7.94
N ASP A 19 -23.91 -1.02 8.37
CA ASP A 19 -23.22 -0.10 7.48
C ASP A 19 -22.41 -0.82 6.39
N PHE A 20 -21.60 -1.82 6.76
CA PHE A 20 -20.83 -2.63 5.81
C PHE A 20 -21.75 -3.25 4.75
N GLN A 21 -22.83 -3.92 5.19
CA GLN A 21 -23.80 -4.56 4.31
C GLN A 21 -24.38 -3.55 3.32
N ARG A 22 -24.78 -2.36 3.79
CA ARG A 22 -25.30 -1.29 2.96
C ARG A 22 -24.28 -0.84 1.90
N ARG A 23 -23.01 -0.69 2.28
CA ARG A 23 -21.92 -0.26 1.37
C ARG A 23 -21.59 -1.31 0.31
N VAL A 24 -21.53 -2.59 0.69
CA VAL A 24 -21.17 -3.66 -0.25
C VAL A 24 -22.31 -4.14 -1.11
N GLN A 25 -23.57 -3.78 -0.81
CA GLN A 25 -24.74 -4.26 -1.53
C GLN A 25 -24.64 -4.16 -3.07
N PRO A 26 -24.08 -3.08 -3.67
CA PRO A 26 -23.92 -2.97 -5.13
C PRO A 26 -22.92 -3.99 -5.72
N VAL A 27 -21.92 -4.42 -4.94
CA VAL A 27 -20.79 -5.25 -5.38
C VAL A 27 -20.73 -6.61 -4.68
N LEU A 28 -21.77 -6.97 -3.92
CA LEU A 28 -21.78 -8.16 -3.07
C LEU A 28 -21.58 -9.45 -3.88
N HIS A 29 -22.22 -9.56 -5.04
CA HIS A 29 -22.10 -10.73 -5.92
C HIS A 29 -20.64 -10.97 -6.38
N MET A 30 -19.92 -9.91 -6.76
CA MET A 30 -18.52 -9.96 -7.16
C MET A 30 -17.63 -10.38 -5.97
N ARG A 31 -17.87 -9.81 -4.78
CA ARG A 31 -17.11 -10.17 -3.57
C ARG A 31 -17.32 -11.64 -3.17
N GLU A 32 -18.53 -12.16 -3.32
CA GLU A 32 -18.83 -13.58 -3.09
C GLU A 32 -18.13 -14.50 -4.08
N GLU A 33 -18.04 -14.09 -5.36
CA GLU A 33 -17.28 -14.82 -6.37
C GLU A 33 -15.79 -14.83 -6.03
N ILE A 34 -15.22 -13.68 -5.67
CA ILE A 34 -13.82 -13.55 -5.26
C ILE A 34 -13.54 -14.44 -4.05
N ALA A 35 -14.34 -14.33 -2.99
CA ALA A 35 -14.20 -15.15 -1.78
C ALA A 35 -14.22 -16.66 -2.11
N ARG A 36 -15.07 -17.08 -3.05
CA ARG A 36 -15.12 -18.47 -3.52
C ARG A 36 -13.90 -18.87 -4.33
N ARG A 37 -13.45 -18.01 -5.24
CA ARG A 37 -12.31 -18.26 -6.15
C ARG A 37 -10.99 -18.39 -5.42
N PHE A 38 -10.83 -17.65 -4.33
CA PHE A 38 -9.61 -17.64 -3.53
C PHE A 38 -9.76 -18.42 -2.22
N ARG A 39 -10.84 -19.20 -2.03
CA ARG A 39 -11.12 -19.95 -0.79
C ARG A 39 -9.90 -20.77 -0.30
N ASP A 40 -9.12 -21.29 -1.23
CA ASP A 40 -7.92 -22.10 -0.97
C ASP A 40 -6.73 -21.33 -0.37
N VAL A 41 -6.74 -19.99 -0.43
CA VAL A 41 -5.68 -19.15 0.14
C VAL A 41 -6.05 -18.45 1.44
N TYR A 42 -7.32 -18.47 1.84
CA TYR A 42 -7.72 -17.96 3.15
C TYR A 42 -7.39 -18.99 4.24
N PRO A 43 -7.12 -18.53 5.47
CA PRO A 43 -7.25 -19.40 6.62
C PRO A 43 -8.67 -20.01 6.66
N PRO A 44 -8.83 -21.31 6.99
CA PRO A 44 -10.14 -21.97 6.93
C PRO A 44 -11.22 -21.21 7.71
N GLY A 45 -12.31 -20.86 7.02
CA GLY A 45 -13.45 -20.11 7.60
C GLY A 45 -13.19 -18.61 7.78
N ARG A 46 -12.14 -18.05 7.17
CA ARG A 46 -11.76 -16.64 7.24
C ARG A 46 -12.02 -15.84 5.96
N GLU A 47 -13.00 -16.23 5.13
CA GLU A 47 -13.31 -15.54 3.86
C GLU A 47 -14.17 -14.26 4.07
N HIS A 48 -13.65 -13.27 4.81
CA HIS A 48 -14.43 -12.11 5.25
C HIS A 48 -13.67 -10.76 5.19
N LEU A 49 -14.41 -9.67 5.43
CA LEU A 49 -14.06 -8.24 5.38
C LEU A 49 -13.41 -7.69 4.11
N ALA A 50 -12.41 -8.35 3.52
CA ALA A 50 -11.69 -7.87 2.34
C ALA A 50 -11.19 -9.01 1.41
N PRO A 51 -12.09 -9.89 0.89
CA PRO A 51 -11.70 -11.01 0.04
C PRO A 51 -10.96 -10.60 -1.26
N GLU A 52 -11.14 -9.36 -1.71
CA GLU A 52 -10.45 -8.76 -2.85
C GLU A 52 -8.93 -8.66 -2.70
N GLY A 53 -8.38 -8.80 -1.49
CA GLY A 53 -6.94 -8.67 -1.27
C GLY A 53 -6.08 -9.60 -2.11
N PHE A 54 -6.57 -10.82 -2.36
CA PHE A 54 -5.84 -11.79 -3.16
C PHE A 54 -5.97 -11.57 -4.67
N CYS A 55 -6.91 -10.73 -5.12
CA CYS A 55 -7.04 -10.39 -6.54
C CYS A 55 -5.87 -9.55 -7.05
N VAL A 56 -5.29 -8.72 -6.18
CA VAL A 56 -4.26 -7.74 -6.56
C VAL A 56 -2.84 -8.25 -6.35
N ASP A 57 -2.66 -9.33 -5.58
CA ASP A 57 -1.35 -9.93 -5.26
C ASP A 57 -1.22 -11.37 -5.77
N PRO A 58 -1.09 -11.59 -7.10
CA PRO A 58 -1.04 -12.94 -7.69
C PRO A 58 0.13 -13.80 -7.17
N TRP A 59 1.26 -13.17 -6.82
CA TRP A 59 2.40 -13.87 -6.19
C TRP A 59 2.10 -14.31 -4.76
N MET A 60 1.34 -13.55 -3.96
CA MET A 60 0.93 -14.00 -2.63
C MET A 60 0.12 -15.27 -2.76
N VAL A 61 -0.80 -15.28 -3.72
CA VAL A 61 -1.62 -16.45 -4.03
C VAL A 61 -0.76 -17.64 -4.43
N VAL A 62 0.22 -17.44 -5.32
CA VAL A 62 1.17 -18.51 -5.70
C VAL A 62 1.98 -18.99 -4.49
N TRP A 63 2.52 -18.07 -3.69
CA TRP A 63 3.31 -18.39 -2.50
C TRP A 63 2.50 -19.20 -1.49
N MET A 64 1.26 -18.84 -1.22
CA MET A 64 0.35 -19.58 -0.33
C MET A 64 0.04 -20.97 -0.89
N ARG A 65 -0.25 -21.07 -2.19
CA ARG A 65 -0.56 -22.35 -2.85
C ARG A 65 0.62 -23.31 -2.84
N GLU A 66 1.84 -22.84 -3.09
CA GLU A 66 3.05 -23.69 -3.03
C GLU A 66 3.33 -24.22 -1.61
N ARG A 67 2.75 -23.59 -0.58
CA ARG A 67 2.80 -24.03 0.82
C ARG A 67 1.63 -24.92 1.24
N GLY A 68 0.66 -25.16 0.35
CA GLY A 68 -0.54 -25.92 0.65
C GLY A 68 -1.63 -25.13 1.39
N GLY A 69 -1.60 -23.79 1.29
CA GLY A 69 -2.56 -22.89 1.92
C GLY A 69 -1.93 -22.00 3.00
N LEU A 70 -2.78 -21.26 3.69
CA LEU A 70 -2.41 -20.34 4.76
C LEU A 70 -3.12 -20.72 6.05
N ASP A 71 -2.36 -20.86 7.14
CA ASP A 71 -2.92 -21.00 8.49
C ASP A 71 -2.69 -19.71 9.30
N LEU A 72 -3.48 -19.51 10.36
CA LEU A 72 -3.42 -18.30 11.19
C LEU A 72 -2.05 -18.09 11.87
N LYS A 73 -1.35 -19.15 12.23
CA LYS A 73 -0.02 -19.02 12.86
C LYS A 73 1.00 -18.51 11.84
N THR A 74 0.96 -19.03 10.62
CA THR A 74 1.78 -18.54 9.51
C THR A 74 1.41 -17.09 9.17
N TRP A 75 0.13 -16.74 9.24
CA TRP A 75 -0.35 -15.38 9.02
C TRP A 75 0.15 -14.38 10.06
N HIS A 76 -0.06 -14.62 11.36
CA HIS A 76 0.42 -13.72 12.42
C HIS A 76 1.96 -13.59 12.39
N ARG A 77 2.65 -14.66 11.99
CA ARG A 77 4.09 -14.58 11.76
C ARG A 77 4.44 -13.65 10.60
N LEU A 78 3.70 -13.68 9.49
CA LEU A 78 3.90 -12.78 8.37
C LEU A 78 3.62 -11.32 8.75
N GLU A 79 2.58 -11.06 9.52
CA GLU A 79 2.26 -9.74 10.09
C GLU A 79 3.39 -9.20 10.96
N TYR A 80 3.93 -10.02 11.86
CA TYR A 80 5.13 -9.67 12.62
C TYR A 80 6.32 -9.34 11.69
N GLU A 81 6.52 -10.14 10.63
CA GLU A 81 7.64 -9.90 9.71
C GLU A 81 7.46 -8.59 8.93
N GLU A 82 6.24 -8.25 8.54
CA GLU A 82 5.89 -6.96 7.94
C GLU A 82 6.18 -5.81 8.89
N PHE A 83 5.69 -5.90 10.11
CA PHE A 83 5.93 -4.93 11.18
C PHE A 83 7.43 -4.70 11.42
N VAL A 84 8.21 -5.76 11.62
CA VAL A 84 9.62 -5.63 11.97
C VAL A 84 10.46 -5.14 10.80
N GLU A 85 10.14 -5.54 9.57
CA GLU A 85 10.78 -5.00 8.37
C GLU A 85 10.54 -3.50 8.25
N TRP A 86 9.31 -3.04 8.50
CA TRP A 86 8.97 -1.62 8.46
C TRP A 86 9.71 -0.81 9.54
N ALA A 87 9.73 -1.30 10.78
CA ALA A 87 10.46 -0.65 11.86
C ALA A 87 11.97 -0.57 11.56
N HIS A 88 12.57 -1.64 11.01
CA HIS A 88 13.97 -1.64 10.59
C HIS A 88 14.26 -0.67 9.44
N ARG A 89 13.33 -0.49 8.49
CA ARG A 89 13.45 0.55 7.45
C ARG A 89 13.53 1.94 8.06
N ASN A 90 12.71 2.23 9.07
CA ASN A 90 12.72 3.52 9.76
C ASN A 90 14.07 3.79 10.44
N PHE A 91 14.63 2.80 11.15
CA PHE A 91 15.95 2.95 11.77
C PHE A 91 17.07 3.13 10.75
N HIS A 92 17.03 2.36 9.68
CA HIS A 92 18.00 2.50 8.59
C HIS A 92 17.94 3.90 8.00
N ALA A 93 16.74 4.43 7.76
CA ALA A 93 16.54 5.77 7.23
C ALA A 93 17.06 6.86 8.17
N ILE A 94 16.76 6.80 9.48
CA ILE A 94 17.27 7.76 10.47
C ILE A 94 18.81 7.79 10.44
N SER A 95 19.46 6.62 10.46
CA SER A 95 20.91 6.52 10.43
C SER A 95 21.50 7.06 9.12
N LEU A 96 20.95 6.63 7.98
CA LEU A 96 21.48 6.98 6.66
C LEU A 96 21.30 8.46 6.35
N CYS A 97 20.16 9.05 6.74
CA CYS A 97 19.89 10.47 6.54
C CYS A 97 20.85 11.34 7.35
N ARG A 98 21.16 10.96 8.60
CA ARG A 98 22.16 11.66 9.42
C ARG A 98 23.54 11.62 8.77
N GLU A 99 23.94 10.46 8.25
CA GLU A 99 25.22 10.30 7.56
C GLU A 99 25.27 11.12 6.26
N ALA A 100 24.21 11.08 5.46
CA ALA A 100 24.10 11.83 4.21
C ALA A 100 24.20 13.34 4.45
N LEU A 101 23.50 13.86 5.47
CA LEU A 101 23.58 15.28 5.87
C LEU A 101 24.97 15.67 6.37
N ALA A 102 25.61 14.81 7.16
CA ALA A 102 26.95 15.08 7.68
C ALA A 102 28.03 15.11 6.58
N ARG A 103 27.80 14.40 5.47
CA ARG A 103 28.72 14.35 4.32
C ARG A 103 28.46 15.39 3.25
N ASP A 104 27.32 16.09 3.30
CA ASP A 104 26.90 17.08 2.30
C ASP A 104 26.98 16.52 0.87
N LEU A 105 26.33 15.37 0.66
CA LEU A 105 26.39 14.64 -0.61
C LEU A 105 25.83 15.46 -1.77
N SER A 106 26.53 15.47 -2.90
CA SER A 106 25.99 15.98 -4.16
C SER A 106 24.84 15.10 -4.69
N PRO A 107 23.93 15.62 -5.53
CA PRO A 107 22.87 14.82 -6.17
C PRO A 107 23.40 13.58 -6.91
N GLU A 108 24.56 13.71 -7.57
CA GLU A 108 25.25 12.64 -8.28
C GLU A 108 25.78 11.55 -7.35
N GLU A 109 26.18 11.90 -6.13
CA GLU A 109 26.59 10.93 -5.11
C GLU A 109 25.37 10.30 -4.44
N ALA A 110 24.39 11.11 -4.04
CA ALA A 110 23.24 10.68 -3.27
C ALA A 110 22.32 9.71 -4.04
N ILE A 111 22.37 9.70 -5.38
CA ILE A 111 21.62 8.73 -6.20
C ILE A 111 22.15 7.29 -6.11
N GLN A 112 23.36 7.07 -5.58
CA GLN A 112 23.90 5.72 -5.45
C GLN A 112 23.03 4.88 -4.51
N ALA A 113 22.78 3.61 -4.87
CA ALA A 113 21.85 2.71 -4.15
C ALA A 113 22.12 2.57 -2.63
N LYS A 114 23.36 2.82 -2.19
CA LYS A 114 23.75 2.80 -0.77
C LYS A 114 23.16 3.97 0.03
N TRP A 115 22.84 5.08 -0.63
CA TRP A 115 22.32 6.31 -0.01
C TRP A 115 20.80 6.42 -0.08
N LEU A 116 20.15 5.60 -0.90
CA LEU A 116 18.70 5.60 -1.00
C LEU A 116 18.09 4.98 0.26
N CYS A 117 17.04 5.61 0.79
CA CYS A 117 16.33 5.16 1.98
C CYS A 117 14.82 5.31 1.85
N HIS A 118 14.08 4.60 2.70
CA HIS A 118 12.64 4.80 2.88
C HIS A 118 12.45 5.98 3.84
N LEU A 119 11.77 7.05 3.42
CA LEU A 119 11.48 8.17 4.33
C LEU A 119 10.16 8.01 5.10
N SER A 120 9.66 6.78 5.14
CA SER A 120 8.59 6.30 6.03
C SER A 120 7.19 6.92 5.80
N HIS A 121 7.08 8.02 5.05
CA HIS A 121 5.84 8.51 4.46
C HIS A 121 5.61 7.81 3.11
N PRO A 122 4.40 7.88 2.54
CA PRO A 122 4.26 7.72 1.11
C PRO A 122 5.25 8.66 0.40
N PRO A 123 6.15 8.13 -0.44
CA PRO A 123 6.20 6.76 -0.92
C PRO A 123 7.10 5.86 -0.07
N ALA A 124 6.64 4.64 0.19
CA ALA A 124 7.43 3.59 0.86
C ALA A 124 8.47 2.91 -0.05
N TYR A 125 9.06 3.63 -1.00
CA TYR A 125 10.23 3.17 -1.78
C TYR A 125 11.50 3.93 -1.46
N LEU A 126 12.62 3.40 -1.93
CA LEU A 126 13.92 4.00 -1.75
C LEU A 126 14.03 5.29 -2.56
N VAL A 127 14.26 6.41 -1.87
CA VAL A 127 14.42 7.73 -2.45
C VAL A 127 15.75 8.35 -2.03
N ARG A 128 16.26 9.27 -2.86
CA ARG A 128 17.40 10.12 -2.55
C ARG A 128 17.07 10.96 -1.31
N PRO A 129 17.91 10.99 -0.26
CA PRO A 129 17.56 11.65 0.99
C PRO A 129 17.11 13.11 0.82
N ASP A 130 17.85 13.92 0.06
CA ASP A 130 17.54 15.34 -0.18
C ASP A 130 16.19 15.58 -0.88
N LEU A 131 15.87 14.81 -1.93
CA LEU A 131 14.57 14.90 -2.61
C LEU A 131 13.44 14.52 -1.69
N GLY A 132 13.66 13.47 -0.93
CA GLY A 132 12.62 12.99 -0.04
C GLY A 132 12.42 13.96 1.13
N PHE A 133 13.46 14.64 1.63
CA PHE A 133 13.31 15.71 2.62
C PHE A 133 12.44 16.86 2.09
N SER A 134 12.73 17.34 0.88
CA SER A 134 11.96 18.43 0.26
C SER A 134 10.52 18.02 -0.03
N SER A 135 10.32 16.81 -0.55
CA SER A 135 9.00 16.27 -0.88
C SER A 135 8.14 16.05 0.37
N VAL A 136 8.70 15.50 1.43
CA VAL A 136 8.01 15.34 2.71
C VAL A 136 7.58 16.69 3.28
N ARG A 137 8.47 17.69 3.26
CA ARG A 137 8.13 19.05 3.73
C ARG A 137 6.99 19.66 2.92
N TYR A 138 6.99 19.44 1.61
CA TYR A 138 5.95 19.93 0.73
C TYR A 138 4.59 19.27 1.03
N LEU A 139 4.57 17.95 1.24
CA LEU A 139 3.33 17.20 1.44
C LEU A 139 2.78 17.32 2.86
N TYR A 140 3.64 17.24 3.89
CA TYR A 140 3.26 17.07 5.29
C TYR A 140 3.67 18.25 6.21
N GLY A 141 4.45 19.20 5.69
CA GLY A 141 4.97 20.34 6.45
C GLY A 141 6.32 20.09 7.10
N GLU A 142 6.86 21.11 7.78
CA GLU A 142 8.23 21.06 8.32
C GLU A 142 8.38 20.11 9.51
N TYR A 143 7.36 19.99 10.35
CA TYR A 143 7.38 19.14 11.53
C TYR A 143 6.16 18.23 11.45
N ALA A 144 6.37 16.96 11.14
CA ALA A 144 5.30 16.01 10.88
C ALA A 144 5.56 14.68 11.56
N THR A 145 4.55 14.18 12.26
CA THR A 145 4.46 12.80 12.73
C THR A 145 3.40 12.11 11.91
N THR A 146 3.76 10.98 11.30
CA THR A 146 2.80 10.13 10.57
C THR A 146 2.73 8.78 11.26
N LEU A 147 1.52 8.32 11.56
CA LEU A 147 1.24 7.00 12.13
C LEU A 147 0.43 6.16 11.14
N TRP A 148 0.79 4.89 11.06
CA TRP A 148 0.16 3.86 10.26
C TRP A 148 -0.63 2.94 11.17
N LEU A 149 -1.93 2.81 10.91
CA LEU A 149 -2.84 1.94 11.63
C LEU A 149 -3.08 0.71 10.75
N HIS A 150 -2.51 -0.42 11.13
CA HIS A 150 -2.64 -1.67 10.38
C HIS A 150 -3.85 -2.46 10.88
N VAL A 151 -4.73 -2.84 9.96
CA VAL A 151 -5.96 -3.60 10.25
C VAL A 151 -5.74 -5.05 9.89
N ASP A 152 -6.09 -5.95 10.80
CA ASP A 152 -6.31 -7.36 10.48
C ASP A 152 -7.76 -7.55 10.03
N TYR A 153 -7.93 -7.80 8.73
CA TYR A 153 -9.24 -8.05 8.15
C TYR A 153 -9.84 -9.41 8.54
N TRP A 154 -9.08 -10.31 9.18
CA TRP A 154 -9.63 -11.56 9.71
C TRP A 154 -10.28 -11.40 11.08
N THR A 155 -9.87 -10.41 11.85
CA THR A 155 -10.44 -10.12 13.17
C THR A 155 -11.26 -8.84 13.18
N GLY A 156 -11.08 -7.95 12.19
CA GLY A 156 -11.65 -6.61 12.21
C GLY A 156 -11.06 -5.77 13.34
N GLU A 157 -9.79 -5.97 13.68
CA GLU A 157 -9.11 -5.22 14.73
C GLU A 157 -7.90 -4.46 14.15
N PHE A 158 -7.44 -3.43 14.85
CA PHE A 158 -6.09 -2.90 14.59
C PHE A 158 -5.06 -3.80 15.26
N ASP A 159 -4.11 -4.29 14.49
CA ASP A 159 -3.04 -5.15 15.00
C ASP A 159 -1.85 -4.34 15.51
N TRP A 160 -1.47 -3.29 14.81
CA TRP A 160 -0.41 -2.40 15.28
C TRP A 160 -0.60 -0.97 14.81
N ILE A 161 0.00 -0.08 15.60
CA ILE A 161 0.09 1.33 15.29
C ILE A 161 1.54 1.74 15.48
N GLU A 162 2.20 2.08 14.39
CA GLU A 162 3.57 2.57 14.40
C GLU A 162 3.74 3.71 13.41
N GLY A 163 4.83 4.44 13.53
CA GLY A 163 5.10 5.58 12.70
C GLY A 163 6.41 6.21 13.07
N PHE A 164 6.52 7.50 12.76
CA PHE A 164 7.79 8.19 12.83
C PHE A 164 7.58 9.70 12.77
N HIS A 165 8.56 10.42 13.29
CA HIS A 165 8.60 11.87 13.34
C HIS A 165 9.70 12.42 12.44
N ASN A 166 9.40 13.53 11.77
CA ASN A 166 10.31 14.25 10.90
C ASN A 166 10.47 15.70 11.31
N GLU A 167 11.72 16.15 11.26
CA GLU A 167 12.11 17.55 11.38
C GLU A 167 12.70 17.99 10.05
N LYS A 168 12.09 19.01 9.44
CA LYS A 168 12.49 19.55 8.13
C LYS A 168 12.60 18.46 7.06
N GLY A 169 11.65 17.51 7.09
CA GLY A 169 11.59 16.37 6.17
C GLY A 169 12.57 15.23 6.46
N VAL A 170 13.42 15.36 7.49
CA VAL A 170 14.39 14.34 7.88
C VAL A 170 13.75 13.44 8.94
N PRO A 171 13.75 12.11 8.78
CA PRO A 171 13.26 11.20 9.82
C PRO A 171 14.23 11.22 11.01
N VAL A 172 13.71 11.50 12.20
CA VAL A 172 14.54 11.66 13.40
C VAL A 172 14.18 10.70 14.54
N GLN A 173 12.96 10.18 14.57
CA GLN A 173 12.50 9.29 15.63
C GLN A 173 11.43 8.33 15.14
N TYR A 174 11.58 7.05 15.44
CA TYR A 174 10.55 6.01 15.27
C TYR A 174 9.57 6.01 16.45
N TRP A 175 8.29 5.82 16.16
CA TRP A 175 7.21 5.81 17.14
C TRP A 175 6.49 4.47 17.07
N LEU A 176 6.55 3.69 18.15
CA LEU A 176 5.65 2.57 18.37
C LEU A 176 4.55 3.06 19.31
N VAL A 177 3.29 2.97 18.89
CA VAL A 177 2.14 3.30 19.75
C VAL A 177 1.61 2.03 20.39
N GLY A 178 1.47 0.94 19.64
CA GLY A 178 1.05 -0.33 20.19
C GLY A 178 1.07 -1.47 19.16
N ALA A 179 1.03 -2.70 19.67
CA ALA A 179 0.97 -3.92 18.86
C ALA A 179 0.14 -4.99 19.59
N SER A 180 -0.50 -5.87 18.83
CA SER A 180 -1.32 -6.99 19.31
C SER A 180 -0.46 -8.04 20.01
N GLU A 181 -1.10 -8.89 20.80
CA GLU A 181 -0.42 -10.01 21.47
C GLU A 181 0.12 -11.01 20.43
N GLU A 182 -0.63 -11.19 19.34
CA GLU A 182 -0.32 -12.05 18.21
C GLU A 182 1.01 -11.67 17.53
N ILE A 183 1.34 -10.38 17.50
CA ILE A 183 2.61 -9.87 16.98
C ILE A 183 3.69 -9.84 18.06
N ALA A 184 3.35 -9.35 19.24
CA ALA A 184 4.30 -9.18 20.34
C ALA A 184 4.95 -10.50 20.79
N GLN A 185 4.23 -11.62 20.69
CA GLN A 185 4.77 -12.95 21.02
C GLN A 185 5.94 -13.37 20.12
N HIS A 186 6.11 -12.75 18.95
CA HIS A 186 7.19 -13.05 18.02
C HIS A 186 8.45 -12.19 18.23
N PHE A 187 8.42 -11.23 19.16
CA PHE A 187 9.55 -10.33 19.42
C PHE A 187 10.68 -11.06 20.12
N ASP A 188 11.86 -11.01 19.50
CA ASP A 188 13.11 -11.52 20.08
C ASP A 188 13.82 -10.46 20.94
N GLU A 189 15.03 -10.78 21.43
CA GLU A 189 15.82 -9.89 22.28
C GLU A 189 16.23 -8.60 21.56
N GLU A 190 16.55 -8.69 20.25
CA GLU A 190 16.91 -7.53 19.44
C GLU A 190 15.72 -6.58 19.28
N ASP A 191 14.53 -7.11 19.05
CA ASP A 191 13.29 -6.32 18.97
C ASP A 191 13.02 -5.60 20.30
N ARG A 192 13.16 -6.30 21.42
CA ARG A 192 12.94 -5.72 22.74
C ARG A 192 13.94 -4.61 23.03
N GLU A 193 15.20 -4.79 22.66
CA GLU A 193 16.22 -3.77 22.82
C GLU A 193 15.94 -2.56 21.92
N LYS A 194 15.74 -2.76 20.61
CA LYS A 194 15.66 -1.68 19.62
C LYS A 194 14.31 -0.98 19.55
N LEU A 195 13.21 -1.74 19.67
CA LEU A 195 11.86 -1.21 19.46
C LEU A 195 11.19 -0.76 20.76
N LEU A 196 11.54 -1.41 21.88
CA LEU A 196 10.83 -1.18 23.14
C LEU A 196 11.62 -0.38 24.17
N THR A 197 12.90 -0.09 23.91
CA THR A 197 13.70 0.77 24.79
C THR A 197 13.62 2.22 24.33
N PRO A 198 12.96 3.12 25.09
CA PRO A 198 12.89 4.53 24.72
C PRO A 198 14.31 5.14 24.63
N SER A 199 14.54 5.91 23.58
CA SER A 199 15.81 6.59 23.30
C SER A 199 15.56 7.88 22.52
N GLU A 200 16.61 8.58 22.11
CA GLU A 200 16.45 9.77 21.25
C GLU A 200 15.77 9.42 19.92
N THR A 201 16.01 8.23 19.38
CA THR A 201 15.51 7.75 18.08
C THR A 201 14.32 6.82 18.18
N VAL A 202 13.89 6.44 19.38
CA VAL A 202 12.78 5.52 19.62
C VAL A 202 11.86 6.09 20.69
N ALA A 203 10.58 6.21 20.37
CA ALA A 203 9.55 6.45 21.36
C ALA A 203 8.56 5.27 21.34
N ALA A 204 8.47 4.58 22.46
CA ALA A 204 7.70 3.35 22.60
C ALA A 204 7.03 3.28 23.99
N PRO A 205 5.85 2.66 24.11
CA PRO A 205 5.20 2.46 25.40
C PRO A 205 5.94 1.42 26.25
N ARG A 206 5.74 1.51 27.57
CA ARG A 206 6.18 0.45 28.49
C ARG A 206 5.40 -0.85 28.28
N ASP A 207 4.12 -0.73 27.97
CA ASP A 207 3.23 -1.84 27.62
C ASP A 207 2.59 -1.56 26.25
N LEU A 208 3.12 -2.27 25.25
CA LEU A 208 2.70 -2.24 23.85
C LEU A 208 1.23 -2.67 23.64
N THR A 209 0.77 -3.65 24.41
CA THR A 209 -0.58 -4.20 24.25
C THR A 209 -1.62 -3.34 24.95
N TYR A 210 -1.24 -2.68 26.05
CA TYR A 210 -2.12 -1.80 26.80
C TYR A 210 -2.62 -0.61 25.96
N GLN A 211 -1.76 -0.01 25.15
CA GLN A 211 -2.13 1.18 24.36
C GLN A 211 -3.26 0.92 23.37
N LEU A 212 -3.25 -0.24 22.71
CA LEU A 212 -4.35 -0.65 21.83
C LEU A 212 -5.65 -0.93 22.58
N ASN A 213 -5.58 -1.17 23.89
CA ASN A 213 -6.74 -1.39 24.77
C ASN A 213 -7.25 -0.11 25.44
N LEU A 214 -6.60 1.05 25.22
CA LEU A 214 -7.14 2.33 25.66
C LEU A 214 -8.50 2.58 25.01
N ARG A 215 -9.41 3.16 25.79
CA ARG A 215 -10.74 3.53 25.31
C ARG A 215 -10.75 5.00 24.94
N ASP A 216 -11.25 5.29 23.75
CA ASP A 216 -11.58 6.67 23.41
C ASP A 216 -12.69 7.17 24.35
N PRO A 217 -12.52 8.32 25.03
CA PRO A 217 -13.50 8.83 25.99
C PRO A 217 -14.86 9.15 25.37
N ALA A 218 -14.92 9.54 24.10
CA ALA A 218 -16.16 9.92 23.43
C ALA A 218 -17.02 8.70 23.08
N THR A 219 -16.40 7.65 22.56
CA THR A 219 -17.06 6.45 22.04
C THR A 219 -17.08 5.28 23.03
N GLY A 220 -16.24 5.33 24.06
CA GLY A 220 -16.01 4.23 25.01
C GLY A 220 -15.41 2.97 24.39
N SER A 221 -15.06 2.98 23.10
CA SER A 221 -14.55 1.82 22.36
C SER A 221 -13.04 1.70 22.54
N ARG A 222 -12.52 0.48 22.65
CA ARG A 222 -11.06 0.28 22.65
C ARG A 222 -10.53 0.61 21.27
N ILE A 223 -9.35 1.23 21.18
CA ILE A 223 -8.71 1.55 19.90
C ILE A 223 -8.69 0.34 18.97
N ARG A 224 -8.21 -0.81 19.46
CA ARG A 224 -8.15 -2.07 18.68
C ARG A 224 -9.49 -2.49 18.07
N ASP A 225 -10.60 -2.20 18.74
CA ASP A 225 -11.93 -2.71 18.35
C ASP A 225 -12.65 -1.78 17.36
N LEU A 226 -12.07 -0.62 17.01
CA LEU A 226 -12.75 0.37 16.16
C LEU A 226 -13.17 -0.21 14.79
N PRO A 227 -12.32 -0.96 14.05
CA PRO A 227 -12.74 -1.53 12.77
C PRO A 227 -13.90 -2.53 12.89
N ARG A 228 -14.03 -3.17 14.06
CA ARG A 228 -15.12 -4.10 14.37
C ARG A 228 -16.42 -3.39 14.75
N THR A 229 -16.30 -2.24 15.40
CA THR A 229 -17.42 -1.65 16.15
C THR A 229 -18.02 -0.44 15.49
N ARG A 230 -17.29 0.22 14.59
CA ARG A 230 -17.68 1.49 13.97
C ARG A 230 -18.11 1.30 12.50
N PRO A 231 -18.89 2.24 11.95
CA PRO A 231 -19.17 2.28 10.52
C PRO A 231 -17.88 2.21 9.68
N TYR A 232 -17.98 1.65 8.48
CA TYR A 232 -16.89 1.49 7.49
C TYR A 232 -16.61 2.79 6.72
N GLU A 233 -16.69 3.91 7.44
CA GLU A 233 -16.14 5.21 7.05
C GLU A 233 -14.84 5.37 7.83
N LEU A 234 -13.68 5.36 7.19
CA LEU A 234 -12.41 5.23 7.94
C LEU A 234 -12.14 6.39 8.91
N GLU A 235 -12.73 7.55 8.68
CA GLU A 235 -12.67 8.67 9.64
C GLU A 235 -13.28 8.31 11.01
N GLU A 236 -14.31 7.45 11.03
CA GLU A 236 -14.93 6.92 12.27
C GLU A 236 -13.96 6.03 13.06
N TRP A 237 -12.92 5.50 12.41
CA TRP A 237 -11.88 4.71 13.06
C TRP A 237 -10.71 5.60 13.45
N VAL A 238 -10.27 6.48 12.56
CA VAL A 238 -9.03 7.24 12.76
C VAL A 238 -9.21 8.42 13.71
N HIS A 239 -10.36 9.08 13.72
CA HIS A 239 -10.60 10.23 14.59
C HIS A 239 -10.46 9.86 16.08
N PRO A 240 -11.10 8.80 16.60
CA PRO A 240 -10.90 8.36 17.99
C PRO A 240 -9.45 8.01 18.33
N VAL A 241 -8.74 7.32 17.41
CA VAL A 241 -7.31 6.99 17.63
C VAL A 241 -6.47 8.25 17.71
N ARG A 242 -6.75 9.24 16.88
CA ARG A 242 -6.02 10.50 16.88
C ARG A 242 -6.14 11.23 18.22
N GLU A 243 -7.34 11.27 18.80
CA GLU A 243 -7.55 11.92 20.10
C GLU A 243 -6.76 11.22 21.21
N VAL A 244 -6.78 9.88 21.26
CA VAL A 244 -5.96 9.14 22.22
C VAL A 244 -4.46 9.37 21.99
N VAL A 245 -4.01 9.39 20.74
CA VAL A 245 -2.60 9.66 20.41
C VAL A 245 -2.19 11.08 20.82
N LEU A 246 -3.08 12.08 20.67
CA LEU A 246 -2.81 13.44 21.13
C LEU A 246 -2.60 13.51 22.65
N ASP A 247 -3.38 12.75 23.42
CA ASP A 247 -3.20 12.63 24.87
C ASP A 247 -1.86 11.96 25.20
N LEU A 248 -1.57 10.81 24.55
CA LEU A 248 -0.29 10.11 24.70
C LEU A 248 0.90 10.98 24.29
N ARG A 249 0.73 11.91 23.37
CA ARG A 249 1.77 12.86 22.95
C ARG A 249 2.26 13.73 24.09
N GLY A 250 1.36 14.17 24.96
CA GLY A 250 1.70 14.94 26.15
C GLY A 250 2.49 14.14 27.18
N GLU A 251 2.44 12.82 27.13
CA GLU A 251 3.08 11.94 28.12
C GLU A 251 4.36 11.30 27.58
N MET A 252 4.27 10.63 26.44
CA MET A 252 5.31 9.79 25.85
C MET A 252 6.14 10.51 24.80
N PHE A 253 5.57 11.54 24.14
CA PHE A 253 6.17 12.15 22.94
C PHE A 253 6.35 13.68 23.07
N ARG A 254 6.60 14.16 24.30
CA ARG A 254 6.61 15.58 24.69
C ARG A 254 7.44 16.49 23.79
N ARG A 255 8.59 16.02 23.30
CA ARG A 255 9.47 16.79 22.42
C ARG A 255 8.75 17.28 21.16
N TRP A 256 7.75 16.53 20.71
CA TRP A 256 7.13 16.70 19.42
C TRP A 256 5.72 17.28 19.49
N VAL A 257 5.24 17.76 20.64
CA VAL A 257 3.85 18.26 20.81
C VAL A 257 3.42 19.31 19.80
N HIS A 258 4.38 20.07 19.25
CA HIS A 258 4.16 21.14 18.28
C HIS A 258 3.99 20.66 16.83
N ALA A 259 4.38 19.42 16.51
CA ALA A 259 4.39 18.94 15.13
C ALA A 259 2.97 18.58 14.63
N ASN A 260 2.76 18.57 13.32
CA ASN A 260 1.54 18.02 12.74
C ASN A 260 1.44 16.51 13.04
N LEU A 261 0.24 16.01 13.31
CA LEU A 261 -0.02 14.59 13.53
C LEU A 261 -0.99 14.10 12.46
N TYR A 262 -0.52 13.18 11.63
CA TYR A 262 -1.27 12.52 10.57
C TYR A 262 -1.38 11.04 10.88
N LEU A 263 -2.57 10.49 10.70
CA LEU A 263 -2.83 9.06 10.84
C LEU A 263 -3.30 8.51 9.50
N SER A 264 -2.88 7.30 9.16
CA SER A 264 -3.33 6.64 7.94
C SER A 264 -3.65 5.18 8.19
N VAL A 265 -4.79 4.73 7.66
CA VAL A 265 -5.14 3.31 7.69
C VAL A 265 -4.40 2.61 6.57
N SER A 266 -3.52 1.70 6.96
CA SER A 266 -2.81 0.82 6.05
C SER A 266 -3.69 -0.40 5.75
N PRO A 267 -3.74 -0.89 4.49
CA PRO A 267 -4.54 -2.05 4.11
C PRO A 267 -3.99 -3.39 4.62
N GLY A 268 -3.33 -3.41 5.80
CA GLY A 268 -2.77 -4.60 6.42
C GLY A 268 -1.84 -5.34 5.47
N ASN A 269 -2.15 -6.61 5.19
CA ASN A 269 -1.36 -7.50 4.36
C ASN A 269 -1.17 -7.07 2.89
N TRP A 270 -1.95 -6.12 2.37
CA TRP A 270 -1.65 -5.54 1.04
C TRP A 270 -0.40 -4.65 1.10
N GLY A 271 0.00 -4.25 2.31
CA GLY A 271 1.30 -3.64 2.61
C GLY A 271 2.45 -4.59 2.28
N VAL A 272 2.37 -5.88 2.63
CA VAL A 272 3.31 -6.91 2.16
C VAL A 272 3.45 -6.84 0.64
N GLY A 273 2.30 -6.71 -0.04
CA GLY A 273 2.14 -6.37 -1.45
C GLY A 273 3.20 -5.40 -1.97
N THR A 274 3.14 -4.20 -1.38
CA THR A 274 4.01 -3.08 -1.72
C THR A 274 5.49 -3.31 -1.41
N GLN A 275 5.80 -4.10 -0.39
CA GLN A 275 7.17 -4.30 0.09
C GLN A 275 7.99 -5.30 -0.73
N GLN A 276 7.33 -6.28 -1.37
CA GLN A 276 8.02 -7.40 -2.03
C GLN A 276 8.27 -7.18 -3.53
N ASN A 277 7.61 -6.21 -4.17
CA ASN A 277 7.71 -6.01 -5.62
C ASN A 277 8.72 -4.92 -6.02
N PHE A 278 9.18 -5.01 -7.26
CA PHE A 278 9.79 -3.88 -7.97
C PHE A 278 8.66 -3.03 -8.52
N TRP A 279 8.22 -2.06 -7.72
CA TRP A 279 7.19 -1.15 -8.16
C TRP A 279 7.75 -0.16 -9.14
N SER A 280 7.00 0.04 -10.21
CA SER A 280 7.10 1.31 -10.88
C SER A 280 6.63 2.46 -10.02
N ILE A 281 7.09 3.67 -10.33
CA ILE A 281 6.46 4.87 -9.78
C ILE A 281 4.93 4.88 -10.04
N SER A 282 4.50 4.34 -11.18
CA SER A 282 3.09 4.21 -11.54
C SER A 282 2.28 3.25 -10.71
N GLY A 283 2.83 2.12 -10.31
CA GLY A 283 2.12 1.28 -9.37
C GLY A 283 2.19 1.96 -8.00
N PHE A 284 3.36 2.47 -7.61
CA PHE A 284 3.56 2.92 -6.23
C PHE A 284 2.71 4.15 -5.87
N TRP A 285 2.42 5.04 -6.82
CA TRP A 285 1.45 6.12 -6.61
C TRP A 285 0.10 5.85 -7.25
N GLY A 286 0.01 5.00 -8.26
CA GLY A 286 -1.26 4.64 -8.87
C GLY A 286 -2.14 3.85 -7.94
N ASP A 287 -1.58 2.95 -7.14
CA ASP A 287 -2.35 2.09 -6.23
C ASP A 287 -2.84 2.87 -5.01
N PRO A 288 -2.03 3.69 -4.31
CA PRO A 288 -2.54 4.62 -3.32
C PRO A 288 -3.55 5.62 -3.87
N TRP A 289 -3.38 6.12 -5.10
CA TRP A 289 -4.37 7.00 -5.72
C TRP A 289 -5.71 6.28 -5.96
N LEU A 290 -5.65 5.05 -6.49
CA LEU A 290 -6.83 4.22 -6.72
C LEU A 290 -7.53 3.92 -5.40
N ALA A 291 -6.77 3.47 -4.40
CA ALA A 291 -7.25 3.17 -3.05
C ALA A 291 -7.87 4.40 -2.35
N TYR A 292 -7.23 5.57 -2.46
CA TYR A 292 -7.76 6.82 -1.91
C TYR A 292 -9.05 7.24 -2.59
N ASN A 293 -9.21 6.96 -3.88
CA ASN A 293 -10.40 7.34 -4.64
C ASN A 293 -11.44 6.20 -4.75
N ASN A 294 -11.21 5.04 -4.11
CA ASN A 294 -11.94 3.84 -4.49
C ASN A 294 -13.42 3.82 -4.09
N VAL A 295 -13.77 4.42 -2.96
CA VAL A 295 -15.15 4.53 -2.48
C VAL A 295 -15.93 5.42 -3.45
N LYS A 296 -15.36 6.60 -3.76
CA LYS A 296 -15.97 7.59 -4.66
C LYS A 296 -16.11 7.06 -6.08
N LEU A 297 -15.05 6.44 -6.62
CA LEU A 297 -15.02 5.98 -8.00
C LEU A 297 -15.70 4.62 -8.13
N PHE A 298 -15.20 3.59 -7.43
CA PHE A 298 -15.58 2.18 -7.61
C PHE A 298 -16.65 1.68 -6.63
N GLY A 299 -17.17 2.53 -5.75
CA GLY A 299 -18.14 2.08 -4.74
C GLY A 299 -17.56 1.02 -3.80
N HIS A 300 -16.24 0.99 -3.64
CA HIS A 300 -15.58 0.12 -2.67
C HIS A 300 -16.05 0.47 -1.26
N PRO A 301 -16.22 -0.48 -0.32
CA PRO A 301 -16.70 -0.15 1.02
C PRO A 301 -15.70 0.62 1.89
N LEU A 302 -14.42 0.63 1.53
CA LEU A 302 -13.32 1.17 2.34
C LEU A 302 -12.34 2.01 1.51
N GLN A 303 -11.99 3.18 2.04
CA GLN A 303 -11.03 4.12 1.45
C GLN A 303 -9.61 3.95 2.02
N TYR A 304 -8.82 3.00 1.50
CA TYR A 304 -7.47 2.78 2.04
C TYR A 304 -6.51 3.95 1.76
N TYR A 305 -5.45 4.06 2.56
CA TYR A 305 -4.48 5.16 2.51
C TYR A 305 -5.10 6.55 2.72
N LEU A 306 -6.30 6.62 3.32
CA LEU A 306 -6.81 7.86 3.91
C LEU A 306 -5.73 8.45 4.82
N GLN A 307 -5.49 9.75 4.73
CA GLN A 307 -4.64 10.49 5.65
C GLN A 307 -5.54 11.42 6.47
N TYR A 308 -5.44 11.38 7.80
CA TYR A 308 -6.31 12.15 8.68
C TYR A 308 -5.50 12.97 9.70
N PRO A 309 -5.71 14.31 9.76
CA PRO A 309 -6.37 15.11 8.73
C PRO A 309 -5.63 15.01 7.39
N VAL A 310 -6.30 15.22 6.26
CA VAL A 310 -5.63 15.13 4.95
C VAL A 310 -4.59 16.26 4.82
N PRO A 311 -3.30 15.96 4.59
CA PRO A 311 -2.29 16.97 4.37
C PRO A 311 -2.60 17.77 3.08
N PRO A 312 -2.53 19.12 3.07
CA PRO A 312 -2.92 19.91 1.90
C PRO A 312 -2.16 19.57 0.60
N GLY A 313 -0.86 19.30 0.71
CA GLY A 313 -0.03 18.89 -0.43
C GLY A 313 -0.45 17.50 -0.96
N PHE A 314 -0.74 16.57 -0.05
CA PHE A 314 -1.24 15.24 -0.40
C PHE A 314 -2.64 15.32 -1.06
N GLN A 315 -3.55 16.11 -0.49
CA GLN A 315 -4.88 16.33 -1.06
C GLN A 315 -4.80 16.86 -2.49
N SER A 316 -3.95 17.86 -2.72
CA SER A 316 -3.77 18.46 -4.04
C SER A 316 -3.32 17.43 -5.08
N ALA A 317 -2.42 16.51 -4.70
CA ALA A 317 -1.97 15.42 -5.57
C ALA A 317 -3.07 14.38 -5.82
N MET A 318 -3.83 14.00 -4.78
CA MET A 318 -4.89 12.98 -4.90
C MET A 318 -6.14 13.46 -5.65
N GLU A 319 -6.39 14.78 -5.70
CA GLU A 319 -7.47 15.38 -6.48
C GLU A 319 -7.18 15.52 -8.00
N MET A 320 -5.93 15.28 -8.41
CA MET A 320 -5.57 15.19 -9.84
C MET A 320 -6.13 13.90 -10.47
N SER A 321 -6.10 13.82 -11.80
CA SER A 321 -6.27 12.53 -12.47
C SER A 321 -5.16 11.57 -12.02
N ARG A 322 -5.39 10.26 -12.10
CA ARG A 322 -4.38 9.24 -11.76
C ARG A 322 -3.03 9.53 -12.43
N GLU A 323 -3.05 9.83 -13.72
CA GLU A 323 -1.83 10.16 -14.47
C GLU A 323 -1.17 11.46 -13.97
N GLY A 324 -1.97 12.50 -13.72
CA GLY A 324 -1.47 13.77 -13.18
C GLY A 324 -0.82 13.60 -11.81
N CYS A 325 -1.47 12.84 -10.92
CA CYS A 325 -0.94 12.49 -9.61
C CYS A 325 0.41 11.78 -9.77
N ILE A 326 0.46 10.69 -10.52
CA ILE A 326 1.70 9.91 -10.65
C ILE A 326 2.83 10.75 -11.26
N ARG A 327 2.58 11.56 -12.29
CA ARG A 327 3.60 12.44 -12.89
C ARG A 327 4.12 13.46 -11.88
N ALA A 328 3.23 14.12 -11.16
CA ALA A 328 3.61 15.07 -10.11
C ALA A 328 4.46 14.40 -9.01
N MET A 329 4.06 13.20 -8.57
CA MET A 329 4.83 12.47 -7.56
C MET A 329 6.16 11.93 -8.09
N ALA A 330 6.25 11.56 -9.37
CA ALA A 330 7.51 11.18 -10.00
C ALA A 330 8.50 12.37 -10.02
N GLU A 331 8.02 13.56 -10.37
CA GLU A 331 8.84 14.78 -10.37
C GLU A 331 9.33 15.15 -8.97
N LEU A 332 8.49 14.96 -7.94
CA LEU A 332 8.87 15.21 -6.55
C LEU A 332 9.93 14.21 -6.04
N PHE A 333 9.69 12.91 -6.24
CA PHE A 333 10.46 11.86 -5.54
C PHE A 333 11.55 11.20 -6.37
N LEU A 334 11.56 11.33 -7.69
CA LEU A 334 12.46 10.55 -8.56
C LEU A 334 13.34 11.41 -9.46
N GLN A 335 13.46 12.70 -9.18
CA GLN A 335 14.31 13.59 -9.98
C GLN A 335 15.81 13.29 -9.82
N GLY A 336 16.36 12.58 -10.80
CA GLY A 336 17.79 12.33 -10.94
C GLY A 336 18.57 13.53 -11.51
N PRO A 337 19.91 13.39 -11.59
CA PRO A 337 20.79 14.39 -12.18
C PRO A 337 20.34 14.79 -13.60
N LYS A 338 20.49 16.07 -13.93
CA LYS A 338 20.13 16.64 -15.24
C LYS A 338 18.65 16.48 -15.62
N GLY A 339 17.76 16.28 -14.64
CA GLY A 339 16.31 16.17 -14.86
C GLY A 339 15.83 14.82 -15.38
N MET A 340 16.67 13.78 -15.36
CA MET A 340 16.23 12.41 -15.65
C MET A 340 15.36 11.91 -14.50
N LEU A 341 14.27 11.19 -14.77
CA LEU A 341 13.51 10.52 -13.72
C LEU A 341 14.07 9.11 -13.49
N CYS A 342 14.34 8.77 -12.24
CA CYS A 342 14.84 7.46 -11.83
C CYS A 342 13.70 6.48 -11.59
N ASP A 343 13.98 5.19 -11.59
CA ASP A 343 13.00 4.18 -11.24
C ASP A 343 12.99 3.92 -9.72
N ALA A 344 11.83 3.51 -9.19
CA ALA A 344 11.68 3.12 -7.80
C ALA A 344 12.09 1.66 -7.59
N VAL A 345 12.82 1.39 -6.50
CA VAL A 345 13.22 0.03 -6.12
C VAL A 345 12.96 -0.15 -4.63
N ASN A 346 12.42 -1.31 -4.25
CA ASN A 346 12.30 -1.73 -2.86
C ASN A 346 13.34 -2.79 -2.53
N LYS A 347 13.94 -2.69 -1.33
CA LYS A 347 14.83 -3.71 -0.78
C LYS A 347 14.37 -4.10 0.62
N LEU A 348 14.62 -5.36 0.99
CA LEU A 348 14.45 -5.77 2.38
C LEU A 348 15.67 -5.31 3.17
N ILE A 349 15.44 -4.72 4.34
CA ILE A 349 16.49 -4.26 5.24
C ILE A 349 16.82 -5.34 6.28
N THR A 350 15.83 -6.12 6.67
CA THR A 350 16.01 -7.24 7.60
C THR A 350 16.70 -8.42 6.92
N PRO A 351 17.55 -9.17 7.64
CA PRO A 351 18.17 -10.38 7.12
C PRO A 351 17.15 -11.51 6.99
N SER A 352 17.40 -12.46 6.08
CA SER A 352 16.49 -13.60 5.81
C SER A 352 16.21 -14.49 7.03
N LYS A 353 17.12 -14.50 8.02
CA LYS A 353 16.89 -15.20 9.30
C LYS A 353 15.81 -14.52 10.14
N LYS A 354 15.69 -13.19 10.05
CA LYS A 354 14.73 -12.38 10.82
C LYS A 354 13.34 -12.43 10.19
N THR A 355 13.27 -12.28 8.87
CA THR A 355 12.03 -12.23 8.09
C THR A 355 11.96 -13.30 6.99
N PRO A 356 12.04 -14.60 7.35
CA PRO A 356 12.12 -15.69 6.38
C PRO A 356 10.92 -15.79 5.45
N LEU A 357 9.69 -15.45 5.89
CA LEU A 357 8.51 -15.49 5.03
C LEU A 357 8.58 -14.39 3.97
N LEU A 358 8.90 -13.14 4.35
CA LEU A 358 9.07 -12.04 3.39
C LEU A 358 10.17 -12.35 2.36
N HIS A 359 11.32 -12.88 2.81
CA HIS A 359 12.39 -13.29 1.90
C HIS A 359 11.97 -14.45 0.97
N SER A 360 11.18 -15.39 1.46
CA SER A 360 10.68 -16.50 0.64
C SER A 360 9.71 -16.02 -0.46
N ILE A 361 8.88 -15.02 -0.15
CA ILE A 361 8.01 -14.37 -1.12
C ILE A 361 8.85 -13.65 -2.18
N ARG A 362 9.81 -12.82 -1.75
CA ARG A 362 10.71 -12.10 -2.66
C ARG A 362 11.50 -13.04 -3.56
N LYS A 363 11.90 -14.20 -3.06
CA LYS A 363 12.57 -15.23 -3.85
C LYS A 363 11.68 -15.75 -4.99
N LEU A 364 10.40 -16.02 -4.75
CA LEU A 364 9.48 -16.44 -5.81
C LEU A 364 9.33 -15.38 -6.91
N PHE A 365 9.35 -14.11 -6.51
CA PHE A 365 9.34 -13.01 -7.48
C PHE A 365 10.60 -13.00 -8.35
N LEU A 366 11.78 -13.02 -7.73
CA LEU A 366 13.06 -12.98 -8.43
C LEU A 366 13.30 -14.20 -9.33
N GLU A 367 12.75 -15.36 -8.96
CA GLU A 367 12.79 -16.57 -9.78
C GLU A 367 11.78 -16.57 -10.95
N GLY A 368 11.06 -15.47 -11.18
CA GLY A 368 10.10 -15.34 -12.28
C GLY A 368 8.82 -16.17 -12.09
N LYS A 369 8.56 -16.68 -10.88
CA LYS A 369 7.38 -17.52 -10.59
C LYS A 369 6.18 -16.74 -10.09
N MET A 370 6.32 -15.43 -9.86
CA MET A 370 5.27 -14.56 -9.29
C MET A 370 3.91 -14.67 -9.98
N PHE A 371 3.88 -14.82 -11.30
CA PHE A 371 2.65 -14.84 -12.09
C PHE A 371 2.33 -16.22 -12.68
N LYS A 372 2.97 -17.28 -12.15
CA LYS A 372 2.77 -18.65 -12.61
C LYS A 372 1.28 -19.02 -12.53
N GLY A 373 0.69 -19.36 -13.67
CA GLY A 373 -0.74 -19.69 -13.78
C GLY A 373 -1.70 -18.50 -13.81
N PHE A 374 -1.20 -17.26 -13.73
CA PHE A 374 -1.98 -16.02 -13.88
C PHE A 374 -1.79 -15.36 -15.26
N ALA A 375 -0.61 -15.48 -15.87
CA ALA A 375 -0.33 -14.98 -17.22
C ALA A 375 0.66 -15.92 -17.96
N VAL A 376 0.43 -16.16 -19.26
CA VAL A 376 1.29 -16.97 -20.15
C VAL A 376 1.53 -16.20 -21.46
N PRO A 377 2.76 -16.07 -22.01
CA PRO A 377 4.07 -16.38 -21.46
C PRO A 377 4.85 -15.14 -20.98
N PHE A 378 5.77 -15.39 -20.05
CA PHE A 378 6.87 -14.49 -19.68
C PHE A 378 7.97 -14.64 -20.72
N ASP A 379 8.28 -13.57 -21.44
CA ASP A 379 9.65 -13.36 -21.91
C ASP A 379 10.48 -12.90 -20.70
N ASP A 380 11.75 -13.31 -20.66
CA ASP A 380 12.72 -13.25 -19.55
C ASP A 380 13.04 -11.83 -18.98
N GLY A 381 12.04 -11.04 -18.60
CA GLY A 381 12.24 -9.68 -18.09
C GLY A 381 11.14 -9.14 -17.19
N ILE A 382 11.55 -8.23 -16.30
CA ILE A 382 10.72 -7.35 -15.49
C ILE A 382 10.41 -6.11 -16.34
N PRO A 383 9.13 -5.74 -16.54
CA PRO A 383 8.79 -4.53 -17.29
C PRO A 383 9.39 -3.32 -16.58
N PRO A 384 10.03 -2.39 -17.30
CA PRO A 384 10.62 -1.23 -16.66
C PRO A 384 9.54 -0.44 -15.96
N PRO A 385 9.79 0.05 -14.75
CA PRO A 385 8.89 0.89 -13.99
C PRO A 385 8.12 1.94 -14.82
N ARG A 386 8.79 2.68 -15.68
CA ARG A 386 8.14 3.71 -16.49
C ARG A 386 7.14 3.16 -17.50
N ALA A 387 7.32 1.92 -17.96
CA ALA A 387 6.36 1.24 -18.82
C ALA A 387 5.01 1.16 -18.09
N LEU A 388 4.97 0.70 -16.83
CA LEU A 388 3.74 0.54 -16.03
C LEU A 388 2.84 1.81 -15.94
N LEU A 389 3.37 3.03 -16.21
CA LEU A 389 2.60 4.28 -16.29
C LEU A 389 1.60 4.32 -17.44
N THR A 390 1.98 3.81 -18.60
CA THR A 390 1.19 3.85 -19.85
C THR A 390 0.51 2.51 -20.14
N ALA A 391 0.48 1.68 -19.11
CA ALA A 391 0.33 0.24 -19.22
C ALA A 391 -1.11 -0.20 -18.99
N MET A 392 -1.80 0.44 -18.05
CA MET A 392 -3.20 0.12 -17.85
C MET A 392 -4.02 0.74 -18.98
N PRO A 393 -4.75 -0.04 -19.81
CA PRO A 393 -5.83 0.50 -20.61
C PRO A 393 -7.02 0.75 -19.67
N THR A 394 -6.81 1.53 -18.61
CA THR A 394 -7.93 2.11 -17.88
C THR A 394 -8.37 3.33 -18.67
N PRO A 395 -9.68 3.52 -18.86
CA PRO A 395 -10.19 4.72 -19.49
C PRO A 395 -9.60 5.94 -18.79
N ILE A 396 -9.29 6.98 -19.56
CA ILE A 396 -8.80 8.25 -19.06
C ILE A 396 -9.73 8.70 -17.92
N TYR A 397 -9.27 8.58 -16.68
CA TYR A 397 -10.06 8.96 -15.51
C TYR A 397 -10.22 10.47 -15.54
N ARG A 398 -11.35 10.93 -16.06
CA ARG A 398 -11.76 12.33 -15.94
C ARG A 398 -12.22 12.58 -14.51
N LYS A 399 -12.08 13.83 -14.03
CA LYS A 399 -12.40 14.21 -12.64
C LYS A 399 -13.89 13.99 -12.27
N ASP A 400 -14.73 13.84 -13.29
CA ASP A 400 -16.17 13.54 -13.27
C ASP A 400 -16.50 12.07 -13.61
N ALA A 401 -15.50 11.18 -13.64
CA ALA A 401 -15.72 9.76 -13.90
C ALA A 401 -16.70 9.16 -12.88
N THR A 402 -17.72 8.48 -13.42
CA THR A 402 -18.84 7.90 -12.70
C THR A 402 -18.68 6.39 -12.57
N VAL A 403 -19.52 5.74 -11.76
CA VAL A 403 -19.60 4.27 -11.69
C VAL A 403 -19.86 3.61 -13.06
N TRP A 404 -20.34 4.37 -14.04
CA TRP A 404 -20.54 3.92 -15.42
C TRP A 404 -19.23 3.79 -16.20
N ASP A 405 -18.22 4.62 -15.91
CA ASP A 405 -16.87 4.50 -16.48
C ASP A 405 -16.14 3.24 -15.98
N LEU A 406 -16.67 2.60 -14.93
CA LEU A 406 -16.12 1.38 -14.32
C LEU A 406 -16.80 0.11 -14.80
N LYS A 407 -18.09 0.18 -15.15
CA LYS A 407 -18.75 -0.88 -15.94
C LYS A 407 -18.05 -1.15 -17.27
N MET A 408 -17.17 -0.25 -17.73
CA MET A 408 -16.33 -0.44 -18.90
C MET A 408 -15.25 -1.51 -18.72
N VAL A 409 -14.80 -1.76 -17.48
CA VAL A 409 -13.89 -2.87 -17.15
C VAL A 409 -14.63 -4.21 -17.21
N GLU A 410 -15.92 -4.19 -16.89
CA GLU A 410 -16.76 -5.39 -16.79
C GLU A 410 -17.50 -5.73 -18.09
N ASN A 411 -17.62 -4.78 -19.04
CA ASN A 411 -18.37 -4.99 -20.27
C ASN A 411 -17.77 -4.25 -21.50
N PRO A 412 -16.98 -4.94 -22.34
CA PRO A 412 -16.36 -4.36 -23.53
C PRO A 412 -17.37 -3.87 -24.59
N ASP A 413 -18.63 -4.31 -24.56
CA ASP A 413 -19.67 -3.83 -25.47
C ASP A 413 -19.98 -2.34 -25.30
N LEU A 414 -19.63 -1.75 -24.15
CA LEU A 414 -19.85 -0.33 -23.88
C LEU A 414 -18.88 0.57 -24.68
N ILE A 415 -17.66 0.09 -24.96
CA ILE A 415 -16.65 0.79 -25.77
C ILE A 415 -17.18 1.07 -27.19
N LEU A 416 -18.04 0.18 -27.70
CA LEU A 416 -18.67 0.30 -29.01
C LEU A 416 -19.86 1.25 -29.05
N LYS A 417 -20.59 1.39 -27.94
CA LYS A 417 -21.93 2.00 -27.89
C LYS A 417 -21.93 3.43 -27.36
N GLU A 418 -20.92 3.80 -26.57
CA GLU A 418 -20.89 5.09 -25.88
C GLU A 418 -20.07 6.15 -26.67
N PRO A 419 -20.70 7.23 -27.16
CA PRO A 419 -20.01 8.23 -28.00
C PRO A 419 -18.83 8.93 -27.33
N SER A 420 -18.88 9.11 -26.00
CA SER A 420 -17.81 9.76 -25.25
C SER A 420 -16.51 8.94 -25.20
N LEU A 421 -16.55 7.67 -25.61
CA LEU A 421 -15.40 6.75 -25.63
C LEU A 421 -14.74 6.61 -27.01
N LYS A 422 -15.24 7.35 -28.01
CA LYS A 422 -14.66 7.34 -29.36
C LYS A 422 -13.13 7.52 -29.36
N PRO A 423 -12.52 8.45 -28.59
CA PRO A 423 -11.06 8.59 -28.56
C PRO A 423 -10.32 7.37 -28.00
N PHE A 424 -10.90 6.70 -27.01
CA PHE A 424 -10.33 5.49 -26.40
C PHE A 424 -10.44 4.28 -27.35
N ARG A 425 -11.58 4.14 -28.03
CA ARG A 425 -11.76 3.14 -29.07
C ARG A 425 -10.78 3.35 -30.22
N GLU A 426 -10.63 4.58 -30.71
CA GLU A 426 -9.69 4.93 -31.77
C GLU A 426 -8.25 4.57 -31.36
N LEU A 427 -7.87 4.82 -30.11
CA LEU A 427 -6.57 4.42 -29.57
C LEU A 427 -6.38 2.90 -29.55
N LEU A 428 -7.40 2.12 -29.16
CA LEU A 428 -7.33 0.66 -29.15
C LEU A 428 -7.31 0.06 -30.58
N GLU A 429 -8.03 0.67 -31.53
CA GLU A 429 -8.01 0.30 -32.94
C GLU A 429 -6.66 0.65 -33.60
N SER A 430 -6.09 1.83 -33.31
CA SER A 430 -4.86 2.30 -33.95
C SER A 430 -3.58 1.71 -33.34
N GLU A 431 -3.50 1.66 -32.01
CA GLU A 431 -2.27 1.27 -31.29
C GLU A 431 -2.34 -0.17 -30.73
N GLY A 432 -3.53 -0.62 -30.34
CA GLY A 432 -3.77 -1.99 -29.87
C GLY A 432 -4.06 -2.99 -30.99
N GLY A 433 -4.31 -2.53 -32.21
CA GLY A 433 -4.66 -3.39 -33.35
C GLY A 433 -5.97 -4.15 -33.18
N ILE A 434 -6.81 -3.78 -32.21
CA ILE A 434 -8.11 -4.44 -31.98
C ILE A 434 -9.05 -4.05 -33.10
N ASP A 435 -9.60 -5.03 -33.81
CA ASP A 435 -10.64 -4.78 -34.80
C ASP A 435 -12.02 -4.98 -34.18
N PHE A 436 -12.58 -3.88 -33.68
CA PHE A 436 -13.90 -3.82 -33.10
C PHE A 436 -15.04 -4.09 -34.10
N LYS A 437 -14.80 -4.04 -35.42
CA LYS A 437 -15.80 -4.41 -36.43
C LYS A 437 -15.90 -5.92 -36.59
N THR A 438 -14.78 -6.62 -36.51
CA THR A 438 -14.73 -8.09 -36.66
C THR A 438 -14.68 -8.83 -35.32
N GLY A 439 -14.51 -8.11 -34.21
CA GLY A 439 -14.29 -8.69 -32.88
C GLY A 439 -12.91 -9.34 -32.73
N ARG A 440 -12.03 -9.19 -33.72
CA ARG A 440 -10.69 -9.78 -33.71
C ARG A 440 -9.81 -8.99 -32.76
N VAL A 441 -9.30 -9.69 -31.76
CA VAL A 441 -8.17 -9.24 -30.94
C VAL A 441 -6.92 -9.95 -31.49
N PRO A 442 -5.90 -9.21 -31.98
CA PRO A 442 -4.66 -9.81 -32.46
C PRO A 442 -4.01 -10.72 -31.42
N SER A 443 -3.34 -11.77 -31.87
CA SER A 443 -2.59 -12.64 -30.95
C SER A 443 -1.33 -11.94 -30.45
N TYR A 444 -0.75 -12.47 -29.37
CA TYR A 444 0.49 -11.98 -28.76
C TYR A 444 1.64 -11.80 -29.77
N GLU A 445 1.75 -12.73 -30.71
CA GLU A 445 2.79 -12.76 -31.73
C GLU A 445 2.57 -11.70 -32.82
N GLU A 446 1.32 -11.29 -33.04
CA GLU A 446 0.93 -10.32 -34.07
C GLU A 446 1.07 -8.87 -33.59
N VAL A 447 0.73 -8.61 -32.32
CA VAL A 447 0.83 -7.28 -31.72
C VAL A 447 1.38 -7.40 -30.30
N PRO A 448 2.72 -7.45 -30.11
CA PRO A 448 3.34 -7.47 -28.78
C PRO A 448 2.93 -6.26 -27.90
N ARG A 449 2.49 -5.17 -28.55
CA ARG A 449 1.95 -3.94 -27.96
C ARG A 449 0.56 -4.09 -27.33
N LEU A 450 -0.18 -5.18 -27.59
CA LEU A 450 -1.45 -5.44 -26.89
C LEU A 450 -1.25 -5.71 -25.40
N LYS A 451 -0.04 -6.10 -25.00
CA LYS A 451 0.27 -6.25 -23.58
C LYS A 451 0.22 -4.90 -22.88
N TRP A 452 0.57 -3.80 -23.57
CA TRP A 452 0.69 -2.46 -22.99
C TRP A 452 0.88 -1.38 -24.08
N LEU A 453 0.14 -0.27 -24.02
CA LEU A 453 0.35 0.91 -24.88
C LEU A 453 1.69 1.60 -24.55
N PHE A 454 2.80 0.98 -24.93
CA PHE A 454 4.15 1.40 -24.56
C PHE A 454 4.88 2.16 -25.66
N ASP A 455 5.61 3.17 -25.20
CA ASP A 455 6.73 3.80 -25.87
C ASP A 455 7.75 2.73 -26.32
N PRO A 456 8.04 2.60 -27.63
CA PRO A 456 8.95 1.58 -28.16
C PRO A 456 10.41 1.76 -27.76
N THR A 457 10.76 2.78 -26.96
CA THR A 457 12.13 3.04 -26.49
C THR A 457 12.48 2.34 -25.16
N ILE A 458 11.55 1.57 -24.58
CA ILE A 458 11.71 0.96 -23.25
C ILE A 458 12.34 -0.45 -23.33
N GLU A 459 13.52 -0.64 -22.73
CA GLU A 459 14.25 -1.92 -22.66
C GLU A 459 13.93 -2.70 -21.37
N TRP A 460 13.51 -3.96 -21.49
CA TRP A 460 13.11 -4.80 -20.35
C TRP A 460 14.30 -5.19 -19.47
N LEU A 461 14.14 -5.04 -18.14
CA LEU A 461 15.16 -5.45 -17.16
C LEU A 461 15.17 -6.96 -17.02
N LYS A 462 16.32 -7.61 -17.16
CA LYS A 462 16.45 -9.06 -17.00
C LYS A 462 16.75 -9.37 -15.53
N PRO A 463 16.34 -10.54 -14.99
CA PRO A 463 16.68 -10.92 -13.61
C PRO A 463 18.20 -10.87 -13.30
N LYS A 464 19.05 -11.11 -14.30
CA LYS A 464 20.51 -10.99 -14.22
C LYS A 464 21.05 -9.55 -14.11
N ASP A 465 20.21 -8.55 -14.36
CA ASP A 465 20.58 -7.13 -14.28
C ASP A 465 20.42 -6.59 -12.85
N PHE A 466 19.87 -7.40 -11.93
CA PHE A 466 19.77 -7.09 -10.52
C PHE A 466 20.93 -7.76 -9.74
N PRO A 467 21.62 -7.03 -8.84
CA PRO A 467 22.78 -7.52 -8.10
C PRO A 467 22.46 -8.56 -7.02
#